data_AF-A0A484WX35-F1
#
_entry.id   AF-A0A484WX35-F1
#
_cell.length_a   1.000
_cell.length_b   1.000
_cell.length_c   1.000
_cell.angle_alpha   90.00
_cell.angle_beta   90.00
_cell.angle_gamma   90.00
#
_symmetry.space_group_name_H-M   'P 1'
#
loop_
_entity.id
_entity.type
_entity.pdbx_description
1 polymer ?
#
loop_
_entity_poly.entity_id
_entity_poly.type
_entity_poly.pdbx_seq_one_letter_code
_entity_poly.pdbx_strand_id
1 'polypeptide(L)'
;MATMAFGLFWLIWILMSTITRGIDGMSLALFTEMTPPPNTAGGGLANALAGSGLLILWATVFWYAAGHHGGDLSGGVWPQILAG
;
A
#
# COMPACT_ATOMS: atom_id res chain seq x y z
N MET A 1 14.46 34.24 7.34
CA MET A 1 13.36 33.84 6.44
C MET A 1 13.83 33.30 5.09
N ALA A 2 14.92 33.82 4.50
CA ALA A 2 15.43 33.36 3.19
C ALA A 2 15.78 31.86 3.10
N THR A 3 16.34 31.26 4.16
CA THR A 3 16.72 29.83 4.19
C THR A 3 15.52 28.88 4.06
N MET A 4 14.38 29.26 4.65
CA MET A 4 13.13 28.51 4.53
C MET A 4 12.57 28.62 3.11
N ALA A 5 12.58 29.82 2.51
CA ALA A 5 12.12 30.04 1.14
C ALA A 5 12.93 29.22 0.12
N PHE A 6 14.24 29.09 0.32
CA PHE A 6 15.10 28.25 -0.52
C PHE A 6 14.69 26.77 -0.48
N GLY A 7 14.50 26.18 0.71
CA GLY A 7 14.07 24.79 0.84
C GLY A 7 12.64 24.56 0.31
N LEU A 8 11.72 25.47 0.63
CA LEU A 8 10.32 25.38 0.18
C LEU A 8 10.19 25.49 -1.34
N PHE A 9 11.03 26.29 -2.00
CA PHE A 9 11.06 26.38 -3.46
C PHE A 9 11.28 25.01 -4.11
N TRP A 10 12.31 24.28 -3.66
CA TRP A 10 12.61 22.95 -4.19
C TRP A 10 11.52 21.94 -3.83
N LEU A 11 10.98 21.99 -2.61
CA LEU A 11 9.88 21.11 -2.19
C LEU A 11 8.64 21.32 -3.05
N ILE A 12 8.22 22.57 -3.26
CA ILE A 12 7.07 22.90 -4.11
C ILE A 12 7.35 22.45 -5.54
N TRP A 13 8.55 22.66 -6.07
CA TRP A 13 8.90 22.19 -7.39
C TRP A 13 8.77 20.68 -7.51
N ILE A 14 9.44 19.90 -6.64
CA ILE A 14 9.40 18.44 -6.73
C ILE A 14 7.99 17.91 -6.49
N LEU A 15 7.22 18.53 -5.60
CA LEU A 15 5.84 18.18 -5.34
C LEU A 15 5.00 18.39 -6.59
N MET A 16 5.12 19.55 -7.24
CA MET A 16 4.44 19.84 -8.50
C MET A 16 4.86 18.87 -9.60
N SER A 17 6.16 18.57 -9.75
CA SER A 17 6.64 17.59 -10.74
C SER A 17 6.16 16.17 -10.46
N THR A 18 6.00 15.78 -9.20
CA THR A 18 5.53 14.45 -8.81
C THR A 18 4.03 14.33 -9.04
N ILE A 19 3.28 15.39 -8.74
CA ILE A 19 1.84 15.45 -9.00
C ILE A 19 1.56 15.40 -10.50
N THR A 20 2.23 16.21 -11.32
CA THR A 20 1.97 16.22 -12.78
C THR A 20 2.29 14.87 -13.41
N ARG A 21 3.50 14.34 -13.16
CA ARG A 21 3.91 13.03 -13.70
C ARG A 21 3.12 11.86 -13.11
N GLY A 22 2.71 11.97 -11.84
CA GLY A 22 1.90 10.96 -11.16
C GLY A 22 0.48 10.90 -11.66
N ILE A 23 -0.15 12.05 -11.91
CA ILE A 23 -1.49 12.13 -12.51
C ILE A 23 -1.47 11.66 -13.97
N ASP A 24 -0.47 12.06 -14.76
CA ASP A 24 -0.30 11.58 -16.13
C ASP A 24 -0.14 10.04 -16.20
N GLY A 25 0.40 9.43 -15.14
CA GLY A 25 0.51 7.98 -14.99
C GLY A 25 -0.74 7.29 -14.42
N MET A 26 -1.71 8.04 -13.85
CA MET A 26 -2.95 7.47 -13.32
C MET A 26 -3.97 7.27 -14.44
N SER A 27 -4.15 6.02 -14.84
CA SER A 27 -5.19 5.59 -15.77
C SER A 27 -6.06 4.50 -15.17
N LEU A 28 -7.28 4.37 -15.67
CA LEU A 28 -8.18 3.29 -15.25
C LEU A 28 -7.61 1.91 -15.62
N ALA A 29 -6.86 1.85 -16.73
CA ALA A 29 -6.11 0.67 -17.16
C ALA A 29 -5.08 0.21 -16.11
N LEU A 30 -4.43 1.13 -15.38
CA LEU A 30 -3.48 0.79 -14.31
C LEU A 30 -4.12 -0.03 -13.18
N PHE A 31 -5.41 0.14 -12.93
CA PHE A 31 -6.13 -0.61 -11.89
C PHE A 31 -6.80 -1.88 -12.41
N THR A 32 -7.26 -1.88 -13.67
CA THR A 32 -8.07 -2.96 -14.23
C THR A 32 -7.30 -3.94 -15.10
N GLU A 33 -6.16 -3.54 -15.67
CA GLU A 33 -5.35 -4.44 -16.48
C GLU A 33 -4.53 -5.39 -15.61
N MET A 34 -4.45 -6.62 -16.08
CA MET A 34 -3.57 -7.64 -15.53
C MET A 34 -2.12 -7.22 -15.71
N THR A 35 -1.27 -7.55 -14.75
CA THR A 35 0.19 -7.38 -14.88
C THR A 35 0.68 -8.34 -15.95
N PRO A 36 1.17 -7.87 -17.11
CA PRO A 36 1.63 -8.72 -18.19
C PRO A 36 2.99 -9.35 -17.84
N PRO A 37 3.38 -10.41 -18.56
CA PRO A 37 4.67 -11.04 -18.39
C PRO A 37 5.83 -10.04 -18.55
N PRO A 38 6.97 -10.28 -17.89
CA PRO A 38 8.17 -9.45 -18.03
C PRO A 38 8.52 -9.24 -19.51
N ASN A 39 9.03 -8.05 -19.86
CA ASN A 39 9.42 -7.67 -21.23
C ASN A 39 8.25 -7.43 -22.22
N THR A 40 7.02 -7.25 -21.74
CA THR A 40 5.88 -6.81 -22.56
C THR A 40 5.51 -5.36 -22.20
N ALA A 41 5.28 -4.51 -23.22
CA ALA A 41 4.90 -3.11 -23.01
C ALA A 41 3.43 -3.00 -22.53
N GLY A 42 3.17 -2.10 -21.57
CA GLY A 42 1.85 -1.87 -20.99
C GLY A 42 1.56 -2.70 -19.74
N GLY A 43 0.31 -2.69 -19.27
CA GLY A 43 -0.14 -3.48 -18.13
C GLY A 43 -0.55 -2.70 -16.88
N GLY A 44 -1.30 -3.38 -16.01
CA GLY A 44 -1.80 -2.82 -14.75
C GLY A 44 -1.42 -3.62 -13.51
N LEU A 45 -1.95 -3.17 -12.38
CA LEU A 45 -1.71 -3.70 -11.04
C LEU A 45 -2.88 -4.57 -10.54
N ALA A 46 -3.80 -4.98 -11.41
CA ALA A 46 -5.01 -5.69 -11.02
C ALA A 46 -4.71 -6.95 -10.19
N ASN A 47 -3.67 -7.70 -10.57
CA ASN A 47 -3.24 -8.90 -9.85
C ASN A 47 -2.71 -8.60 -8.44
N ALA A 48 -1.95 -7.51 -8.30
CA ALA A 48 -1.43 -7.08 -7.00
C ALA A 48 -2.57 -6.63 -6.07
N LEU A 49 -3.53 -5.87 -6.59
CA LEU A 49 -4.70 -5.42 -5.84
C LEU A 49 -5.60 -6.58 -5.42
N ALA A 50 -5.86 -7.53 -6.33
CA ALA A 50 -6.64 -8.73 -6.03
C ALA A 50 -5.95 -9.59 -4.96
N GLY A 51 -4.63 -9.80 -5.07
CA GLY A 51 -3.85 -10.54 -4.09
C GLY A 51 -3.84 -9.87 -2.71
N SER A 52 -3.55 -8.57 -2.65
CA SER A 52 -3.58 -7.80 -1.40
C SER A 52 -4.97 -7.76 -0.79
N GLY A 53 -6.02 -7.55 -1.59
CA GLY A 53 -7.40 -7.55 -1.12
C GLY A 53 -7.82 -8.90 -0.54
N LEU A 54 -7.44 -10.01 -1.19
CA LEU A 54 -7.70 -11.36 -0.69
C LEU A 54 -6.98 -11.60 0.65
N LEU A 55 -5.72 -11.19 0.77
CA LEU A 55 -4.97 -11.34 2.02
C LEU A 55 -5.55 -10.49 3.15
N ILE A 56 -5.93 -9.24 2.87
CA ILE A 56 -6.56 -8.35 3.86
C ILE A 56 -7.90 -8.91 4.31
N LEU A 57 -8.70 -9.44 3.38
CA LEU A 57 -9.98 -10.07 3.68
C LEU A 57 -9.78 -11.24 4.64
N TRP A 58 -8.89 -12.18 4.29
CA TRP A 58 -8.63 -13.34 5.15
C TRP A 58 -8.01 -12.94 6.49
N ALA A 59 -7.07 -12.00 6.51
CA ALA A 59 -6.50 -11.49 7.75
C ALA A 59 -7.58 -10.88 8.65
N THR A 60 -8.52 -10.12 8.08
CA THR A 60 -9.63 -9.51 8.81
C THR A 60 -10.61 -10.56 9.33
N VAL A 61 -10.94 -11.56 8.52
CA VAL A 61 -11.81 -12.69 8.92
C VAL A 61 -11.17 -13.47 10.06
N PHE A 62 -9.89 -13.85 9.94
CA PHE A 62 -9.19 -14.58 10.99
C PHE A 62 -9.00 -13.73 12.25
N TRP A 63 -8.70 -12.45 12.12
CA TRP A 63 -8.58 -11.53 13.24
C TRP A 63 -9.90 -11.40 14.01
N TYR A 64 -10.99 -11.13 13.29
CA TYR A 64 -12.31 -11.03 13.89
C TYR A 64 -12.77 -12.36 14.49
N ALA A 65 -12.58 -13.48 13.78
CA ALA A 65 -12.92 -14.82 14.27
C ALA A 65 -12.12 -15.20 15.53
N ALA A 66 -10.83 -14.88 15.58
CA ALA A 66 -9.98 -15.14 16.75
C ALA A 66 -10.35 -14.24 17.94
N GLY A 67 -10.62 -12.95 17.71
CA GLY A 67 -10.89 -11.98 18.76
C GLY A 67 -12.31 -12.03 19.32
N HIS A 68 -13.35 -12.25 18.50
CA HIS A 68 -14.74 -12.17 18.95
C HIS A 68 -15.15 -13.28 19.93
N HIS A 69 -14.37 -14.37 20.02
CA HIS A 69 -14.57 -15.45 21.00
C HIS A 69 -13.79 -15.24 22.30
N GLY A 70 -13.26 -14.03 22.57
CA GLY A 70 -12.50 -13.74 23.80
C GLY A 70 -11.05 -14.24 23.77
N GLY A 71 -10.53 -14.56 22.57
CA GLY A 71 -9.13 -14.90 22.36
C GLY A 71 -8.28 -13.64 22.30
N ASP A 72 -7.86 -13.13 23.46
CA ASP A 72 -6.92 -12.01 23.55
C ASP A 72 -5.53 -12.43 23.03
N LEU A 73 -5.28 -12.24 21.73
CA LEU A 73 -3.93 -12.40 21.14
C LEU A 73 -2.91 -11.46 21.79
N SER A 74 -3.39 -10.37 22.41
CA SER A 74 -2.59 -9.43 23.20
C SER A 74 -2.17 -9.97 24.58
N GLY A 75 -2.91 -10.93 25.15
CA GLY A 75 -2.69 -11.42 26.51
C GLY A 75 -1.84 -12.69 26.59
N GLY A 76 -1.91 -13.57 25.58
CA GLY A 76 -1.26 -14.89 25.62
C GLY A 76 -0.27 -15.18 24.48
N VAL A 77 -0.53 -14.72 23.26
CA VAL A 77 0.23 -15.17 22.08
C VAL A 77 1.46 -14.29 21.82
N TRP A 78 1.32 -12.97 21.92
CA TRP A 78 2.41 -12.03 21.64
C TRP A 78 3.64 -12.16 22.56
N PRO A 79 3.48 -12.36 23.88
CA PRO A 79 4.62 -12.57 24.77
C PRO A 79 5.40 -13.86 24.47
N GLN A 80 4.75 -14.88 23.91
CA GLN A 80 5.35 -16.19 23.65
C GLN A 80 6.14 -16.24 22.34
N ILE A 81 5.74 -15.43 21.35
CA ILE A 81 6.46 -15.26 20.08
C ILE A 81 7.72 -14.40 20.26
N LEU A 82 7.70 -13.44 21.19
CA LEU A 82 8.84 -12.56 21.48
C LEU A 82 9.84 -13.17 22.50
N ALA A 83 9.45 -14.22 23.22
CA ALA A 83 10.26 -14.89 24.23
C ALA A 83 11.02 -16.13 23.73
N GLY A 84 10.87 -16.50 22.45
CA GLY A 84 11.69 -17.49 21.75
C GLY A 84 12.71 -16.81 20.84
#